data_AF-A0A7K4APP1-F1
#
_entry.id   AF-A0A7K4APP1-F1
#
_cell.length_a   1.000
_cell.length_b   1.000
_cell.length_c   1.000
_cell.angle_alpha   90.00
_cell.angle_beta   90.00
_cell.angle_gamma   90.00
#
_symmetry.space_group_name_H-M   'P 1'
#
loop_
_entity.id
_entity.type
_entity.pdbx_description
1 polymer ?
#
loop_
_entity_poly.entity_id
_entity_poly.type
_entity_poly.pdbx_seq_one_letter_code
_entity_poly.pdbx_strand_id
1 'polypeptide(L)'
;MSGEPSRQEQTLRTIIEGRKMEAYVEYRTRDMQVCWLCGTISYKKTPMKAVGSRLICIDCFRQIREVIETMDQWEAEVQLEREISKKVGEGISL
;
A
#
# COMPACT_ATOMS: atom_id res chain seq x y z
N MET A 1 -46.22 -16.90 -21.18
CA MET A 1 -46.50 -15.47 -20.95
C MET A 1 -45.53 -14.97 -19.91
N SER A 2 -44.51 -14.22 -20.33
CA SER A 2 -43.55 -13.60 -19.42
C SER A 2 -44.23 -12.38 -18.79
N GLY A 3 -44.91 -12.58 -17.67
CA GLY A 3 -45.51 -11.48 -16.92
C GLY A 3 -44.39 -10.54 -16.45
N GLU A 4 -44.48 -9.26 -16.78
CA GLU A 4 -43.54 -8.28 -16.26
C GLU A 4 -43.63 -8.24 -14.73
N PRO A 5 -42.49 -8.32 -14.03
CA PRO A 5 -42.49 -8.31 -12.57
C PRO A 5 -43.10 -7.02 -12.07
N SER A 6 -43.97 -7.13 -11.07
CA SER A 6 -44.64 -5.98 -10.45
C SER A 6 -43.61 -4.99 -9.88
N ARG A 7 -44.00 -3.72 -9.77
CA ARG A 7 -43.14 -2.67 -9.19
C ARG A 7 -42.65 -3.00 -7.78
N GLN A 8 -43.45 -3.72 -7.00
CA GLN A 8 -43.06 -4.23 -5.67
C GLN A 8 -41.99 -5.32 -5.76
N GLU A 9 -42.13 -6.28 -6.68
CA GLU A 9 -41.11 -7.33 -6.89
C GLU A 9 -39.78 -6.75 -7.38
N GLN A 10 -39.83 -5.74 -8.25
CA GLN A 10 -38.63 -5.02 -8.69
C GLN A 10 -37.94 -4.32 -7.52
N THR A 11 -38.72 -3.62 -6.69
CA THR A 11 -38.19 -2.94 -5.48
C THR A 11 -37.56 -3.93 -4.50
N LEU A 12 -38.23 -5.07 -4.26
CA LEU A 12 -37.71 -6.13 -3.39
C LEU A 12 -36.42 -6.75 -3.92
N ARG A 13 -36.33 -6.97 -5.24
CA ARG A 13 -35.09 -7.46 -5.88
C ARG A 13 -33.93 -6.51 -5.66
N THR A 14 -34.12 -5.21 -5.88
CA THR A 14 -33.08 -4.19 -5.65
C THR A 14 -32.58 -4.20 -4.19
N ILE A 15 -33.50 -4.32 -3.22
CA ILE A 15 -33.13 -4.39 -1.80
C ILE A 15 -32.33 -5.66 -1.50
N ILE A 16 -32.74 -6.80 -2.03
CA ILE A 16 -32.05 -8.08 -1.84
C ILE A 16 -30.65 -8.05 -2.47
N GLU A 17 -30.52 -7.47 -3.66
CA GLU A 17 -29.24 -7.30 -4.35
C GLU A 17 -28.29 -6.39 -3.57
N GLY A 18 -28.80 -5.28 -3.03
CA GLY A 18 -28.04 -4.40 -2.15
C GLY A 18 -27.47 -5.13 -0.93
N ARG A 19 -28.33 -5.88 -0.21
CA ARG A 19 -27.91 -6.69 0.95
C ARG A 19 -26.89 -7.78 0.59
N LYS A 20 -27.01 -8.39 -0.60
CA LYS A 20 -26.02 -9.36 -1.09
C LYS A 20 -24.67 -8.70 -1.35
N MET A 21 -24.64 -7.49 -1.90
CA MET A 21 -23.40 -6.72 -2.08
C MET A 21 -22.76 -6.38 -0.72
N GLU A 22 -23.54 -5.90 0.24
CA GLU A 22 -23.06 -5.59 1.60
C GLU A 22 -22.40 -6.82 2.25
N ALA A 23 -23.09 -7.96 2.24
CA ALA A 23 -22.55 -9.21 2.79
C ALA A 23 -21.28 -9.69 2.05
N TYR A 24 -21.21 -9.51 0.74
CA TYR A 24 -20.02 -9.83 -0.05
C TYR A 24 -18.82 -8.95 0.33
N VAL A 25 -19.05 -7.64 0.52
CA VAL A 25 -18.00 -6.69 0.95
C VAL A 25 -17.49 -7.03 2.35
N GLU A 26 -18.39 -7.30 3.30
CA GLU A 26 -18.02 -7.72 4.66
C GLU A 26 -17.21 -9.03 4.66
N TYR A 27 -17.59 -10.00 3.84
CA TYR A 27 -16.85 -11.25 3.73
C TYR A 27 -15.45 -11.04 3.13
N ARG A 28 -15.33 -10.22 2.09
CA ARG A 28 -14.05 -9.97 1.40
C ARG A 28 -13.10 -9.10 2.21
N THR A 29 -13.61 -8.16 3.00
CA THR A 29 -12.80 -7.28 3.87
C THR A 29 -12.09 -8.06 4.98
N ARG A 30 -12.66 -9.15 5.50
CA ARG A 30 -12.02 -10.00 6.52
C ARG A 30 -10.71 -10.64 6.04
N ASP A 31 -10.65 -11.00 4.76
CA ASP A 31 -9.49 -11.63 4.14
C ASP A 31 -8.56 -10.59 3.48
N MET A 32 -8.88 -9.31 3.60
CA MET A 32 -8.17 -8.22 2.95
C MET A 32 -6.95 -7.83 3.76
N GLN A 33 -5.78 -8.00 3.15
CA GLN A 33 -4.53 -7.50 3.68
C GLN A 33 -4.10 -6.29 2.85
N VAL A 34 -3.69 -5.22 3.52
CA VAL A 34 -3.25 -3.98 2.86
C VAL A 34 -1.81 -3.71 3.24
N CYS A 35 -0.95 -3.54 2.24
CA CYS A 35 0.43 -3.14 2.47
C CYS A 35 0.47 -1.75 3.09
N TRP A 36 1.14 -1.61 4.22
CA TRP A 36 1.28 -0.35 4.94
C TRP A 36 2.06 0.72 4.14
N LEU A 37 2.94 0.31 3.23
CA LEU A 37 3.80 1.22 2.47
C LEU A 37 3.17 1.68 1.15
N CYS A 38 2.70 0.74 0.34
CA CYS A 38 2.19 1.05 -1.02
C CYS A 38 0.67 0.95 -1.16
N GLY A 39 -0.05 0.52 -0.12
CA GLY A 39 -1.51 0.34 -0.18
C GLY A 39 -1.98 -0.84 -1.03
N THR A 40 -1.07 -1.66 -1.58
CA THR A 40 -1.45 -2.84 -2.36
C THR A 40 -2.33 -3.76 -1.52
N ILE A 41 -3.49 -4.09 -2.09
CA ILE A 41 -4.47 -4.99 -1.47
C ILE A 41 -4.21 -6.41 -1.94
N SER A 42 -4.12 -7.37 -1.01
CA SER A 42 -4.11 -8.80 -1.31
C SER A 42 -5.23 -9.52 -0.58
N TYR A 43 -5.72 -10.58 -1.21
CA TYR A 43 -6.69 -11.50 -0.63
C TYR A 43 -6.07 -12.90 -0.61
N LYS A 44 -5.86 -13.47 0.57
CA LYS A 44 -5.49 -14.87 0.85
C LYS A 44 -4.23 -15.47 0.20
N LYS A 45 -3.57 -14.83 -0.79
CA LYS A 45 -2.52 -15.50 -1.60
C LYS A 45 -1.20 -14.76 -1.78
N THR A 46 -1.13 -13.44 -1.60
CA THR A 46 0.16 -12.73 -1.76
C THR A 46 0.89 -12.71 -0.42
N PRO A 47 2.15 -13.16 -0.33
CA PRO A 47 2.89 -13.15 0.92
C PRO A 47 3.12 -11.71 1.38
N MET A 48 2.37 -11.30 2.39
CA MET A 48 2.68 -10.13 3.21
C MET A 48 3.36 -10.61 4.48
N LYS A 49 4.37 -9.87 4.92
CA LYS A 49 5.07 -10.16 6.18
C LYS A 49 4.69 -9.09 7.22
N ALA A 50 4.44 -9.55 8.44
CA ALA A 50 4.15 -8.68 9.57
C ALA A 50 5.45 -8.07 10.11
N VAL A 51 5.43 -6.75 10.34
CA VAL A 51 6.46 -5.98 11.04
C VAL A 51 5.77 -5.19 12.14
N GLY A 52 5.85 -5.69 13.37
CA GLY A 52 5.01 -5.21 14.46
C GLY A 52 3.53 -5.39 14.12
N SER A 53 2.76 -4.30 14.14
CA SER A 53 1.32 -4.28 13.79
C SER A 53 1.05 -4.00 12.30
N ARG A 54 2.08 -3.87 11.46
CA ARG A 54 1.95 -3.49 10.05
C ARG A 54 2.19 -4.68 9.13
N LEU A 55 1.42 -4.78 8.05
CA LEU A 55 1.65 -5.75 6.97
C LEU A 55 2.37 -5.07 5.82
N ILE A 56 3.42 -5.70 5.30
CA ILE A 56 4.21 -5.17 4.18
C ILE A 56 4.31 -6.23 3.08
N CYS A 57 4.06 -5.83 1.84
CA CYS A 57 4.17 -6.73 0.68
C CYS A 57 5.64 -7.03 0.34
N ILE A 58 5.86 -8.16 -0.33
CA ILE A 58 7.20 -8.60 -0.73
C ILE A 58 7.94 -7.57 -1.60
N ASP A 59 7.24 -6.83 -2.46
CA ASP A 59 7.88 -5.87 -3.37
C ASP A 59 8.41 -4.65 -2.61
N CYS A 60 7.66 -4.15 -1.62
CA CYS A 60 8.18 -3.11 -0.74
C CYS A 60 9.37 -3.59 0.09
N PHE A 61 9.39 -4.86 0.53
CA PHE A 61 10.58 -5.42 1.18
C PHE A 61 11.79 -5.49 0.27
N ARG A 62 11.61 -5.83 -1.01
CA ARG A 62 12.69 -5.84 -2.00
C ARG A 62 13.27 -4.44 -2.18
N GLN A 63 12.42 -3.43 -2.32
CA GLN A 63 12.85 -2.03 -2.43
C GLN A 63 13.59 -1.55 -1.17
N ILE A 64 13.05 -1.85 0.03
CA ILE A 64 13.72 -1.51 1.29
C ILE A 64 15.10 -2.16 1.36
N ARG A 65 15.22 -3.43 0.96
CA ARG A 65 16.50 -4.12 0.95
C ARG A 65 17.52 -3.41 0.05
N GLU A 66 17.12 -3.05 -1.16
CA GLU A 66 17.98 -2.30 -2.10
C GLU A 66 18.42 -0.96 -1.51
N VAL A 67 17.51 -0.23 -0.86
CA VAL A 67 17.83 1.02 -0.16
C VAL A 67 18.82 0.78 0.98
N ILE A 68 18.63 -0.25 1.80
CA ILE A 68 19.56 -0.58 2.90
C ILE A 68 20.94 -0.94 2.35
N GLU A 69 21.01 -1.73 1.26
CA GLU A 69 22.27 -2.14 0.64
C GLU A 69 23.05 -0.95 0.04
N THR A 70 22.36 0.13 -0.33
CA THR A 70 22.96 1.35 -0.90
C THR A 70 23.08 2.50 0.11
N MET A 71 22.58 2.32 1.33
CA MET A 71 22.47 3.38 2.34
C MET A 71 23.83 3.92 2.76
N ASP A 72 24.81 3.05 3.00
CA ASP A 72 26.16 3.45 3.44
C ASP A 72 26.86 4.33 2.39
N GLN A 73 26.68 4.02 1.10
CA GLN A 73 27.24 4.81 0.01
C GLN A 73 26.61 6.20 -0.03
N TRP A 74 25.28 6.25 0.10
CA TRP A 74 24.55 7.50 0.15
C TRP A 74 24.93 8.35 1.38
N GLU A 75 25.13 7.74 2.54
CA GLU A 75 25.61 8.44 3.74
C GLU A 75 27.02 9.03 3.54
N ALA A 76 27.92 8.31 2.87
CA ALA A 76 29.25 8.79 2.55
C ALA A 76 29.21 9.97 1.56
N GLU A 77 28.36 9.90 0.53
CA GLU A 77 28.15 11.01 -0.42
C GLU A 77 27.67 12.27 0.31
N VAL A 78 26.68 12.14 1.20
CA VAL A 78 26.15 13.25 1.99
C VAL A 78 27.22 13.85 2.91
N GLN A 79 28.10 13.03 3.49
CA GLN A 79 29.22 13.53 4.30
C GLN A 79 30.24 14.30 3.45
N LEU A 80 30.60 13.77 2.27
CA LEU A 80 31.53 14.44 1.34
C LEU A 80 30.97 15.78 0.85
N GLU A 81 29.68 15.86 0.52
CA GLU A 81 29.03 17.12 0.12
C GLU A 81 29.11 18.18 1.23
N ARG A 82 28.96 17.78 2.49
CA ARG A 82 29.10 18.69 3.65
C ARG A 82 30.53 19.17 3.81
N GLU A 83 31.52 18.30 3.64
CA GLU A 83 32.93 18.68 3.73
C GLU A 83 33.34 19.64 2.60
N ILE A 84 32.89 19.38 1.37
CA ILE A 84 33.12 20.27 0.23
C ILE A 84 32.48 21.63 0.49
N SER A 85 31.22 21.66 0.93
CA SER A 85 30.51 22.90 1.26
C SER A 85 31.26 23.72 2.33
N LYS A 86 31.82 23.06 3.34
CA LYS A 86 32.63 23.70 4.37
C LYS A 86 33.92 24.32 3.79
N LYS A 87 34.66 23.56 2.99
CA LYS A 87 35.92 24.02 2.38
C LYS A 87 35.71 25.14 1.35
N VAL A 88 34.61 25.10 0.60
CA VAL A 88 34.25 26.17 -0.36
C VAL A 88 33.85 27.44 0.38
N GLY A 89 33.10 27.35 1.48
CA GLY A 89 32.78 28.51 2.32
C GLY A 89 34.02 29.15 2.95
N GLU A 90 34.99 28.35 3.37
CA GLU A 90 36.28 28.83 3.89
C GLU A 90 37.16 29.45 2.77
N GLY A 91 37.12 28.88 1.56
CA GLY A 91 37.91 29.35 0.41
C GLY A 91 37.42 30.65 -0.24
N ILE A 92 36.18 31.09 0.02
CA ILE A 92 35.63 32.37 -0.48
C ILE A 92 35.91 33.53 0.49
N SER A 93 36.51 33.26 1.66
CA SER A 93 36.82 34.26 2.69
C SER A 93 38.23 34.90 2.57
N LEU A 94 38.90 34.75 1.42
CA LEU A 94 40.15 35.40 1.04
C LEU A 94 39.96 36.22 -0.24
#